data_AF-A0A3E3IUV6-F1
#
_entry.id   AF-A0A3E3IUV6-F1
#
_cell.length_a   1.000
_cell.length_b   1.000
_cell.length_c   1.000
_cell.angle_alpha   90.00
_cell.angle_beta   90.00
_cell.angle_gamma   90.00
#
_symmetry.space_group_name_H-M   'P 1'
#
loop_
_entity.id
_entity.type
_entity.pdbx_description
1 polymer ?
#
loop_
_entity_poly.entity_id
_entity_poly.type
_entity_poly.pdbx_seq_one_letter_code
_entity_poly.pdbx_strand_id
1 'polypeptide(L)'
;MGIICCICGKKQSGWIKDYPLAMFSSGYRVCAECNEYYEKIMNADSVDDVQTEIEYLKDKIRNNSEINGDVKEYLDNLFSMENSGERLSKFEDAVRCTICDSLVDPFADTCENCGCRTFIDELEEDVKYEYDIVTVDNKLTGNINKDKIKKIIKHYASHGWRLHTIYTNELGKNAIAPFNATACEDVLVFEKKVSI
;
A
#
# COMPACT_ATOMS: atom_id res chain seq x y z
N MET A 1 -8.88 -21.60 16.95
CA MET A 1 -10.00 -20.70 16.62
C MET A 1 -9.94 -20.48 15.11
N GLY A 2 -11.00 -20.82 14.39
CA GLY A 2 -10.98 -20.76 12.91
C GLY A 2 -11.05 -19.31 12.45
N ILE A 3 -10.22 -18.94 11.49
CA ILE A 3 -10.26 -17.62 10.86
C ILE A 3 -11.39 -17.65 9.82
N ILE A 4 -12.25 -16.64 9.80
CA ILE A 4 -13.35 -16.55 8.83
C ILE A 4 -12.99 -15.46 7.84
N CYS A 5 -13.04 -15.80 6.54
CA CYS A 5 -12.86 -14.80 5.49
C CYS A 5 -13.98 -13.77 5.56
N CYS A 6 -13.64 -12.49 5.74
CA CYS A 6 -14.62 -11.41 5.84
C CYS A 6 -15.34 -11.13 4.50
N ILE A 7 -14.78 -11.58 3.37
CA ILE A 7 -15.39 -11.44 2.05
C ILE A 7 -16.35 -12.60 1.76
N CYS A 8 -15.85 -13.84 1.75
CA CYS A 8 -16.62 -15.00 1.29
C CYS A 8 -17.21 -15.88 2.41
N GLY A 9 -16.98 -15.55 3.68
CA GLY A 9 -17.49 -16.30 4.83
C GLY A 9 -16.87 -17.70 5.02
N LYS A 10 -15.91 -18.10 4.18
CA LYS A 10 -15.25 -19.42 4.31
C LYS A 10 -14.46 -19.48 5.61
N LYS A 11 -14.75 -20.51 6.43
CA LYS A 11 -13.93 -20.88 7.59
C LYS A 11 -12.62 -21.50 7.11
N GLN A 12 -11.51 -20.90 7.53
CA GLN A 12 -10.17 -21.40 7.25
C GLN A 12 -9.62 -22.15 8.46
N SER A 13 -8.83 -23.20 8.19
CA SER A 13 -8.01 -23.81 9.23
C SER A 13 -6.88 -22.84 9.60
N GLY A 14 -6.45 -22.85 10.87
CA GLY A 14 -5.39 -21.95 11.36
C GLY A 14 -4.00 -22.18 10.75
N TRP A 15 -3.88 -23.09 9.78
CA TRP A 15 -2.64 -23.41 9.05
C TRP A 15 -2.65 -22.84 7.63
N ILE A 16 -3.76 -22.26 7.18
CA ILE A 16 -3.91 -21.68 5.84
C ILE A 16 -3.52 -20.20 5.91
N LYS A 17 -2.82 -19.72 4.86
CA LYS A 17 -2.49 -18.31 4.71
C LYS A 17 -3.75 -17.45 4.64
N ASP A 18 -3.74 -16.38 5.38
CA ASP A 18 -4.78 -15.37 5.42
C ASP A 18 -4.16 -13.97 5.49
N TYR A 19 -4.89 -12.99 5.00
CA TYR A 19 -4.39 -11.65 4.72
C TYR A 19 -5.28 -10.63 5.44
N PRO A 20 -4.75 -9.50 5.94
CA PRO A 20 -5.62 -8.42 6.39
C PRO A 20 -6.40 -7.85 5.19
N LEU A 21 -7.64 -7.40 5.40
CA LEU A 21 -8.42 -6.75 4.34
C LEU A 21 -7.80 -5.41 3.92
N ALA A 22 -7.33 -4.62 4.90
CA ALA A 22 -6.59 -3.39 4.70
C ALA A 22 -5.63 -3.16 5.88
N MET A 23 -4.68 -2.24 5.72
CA MET A 23 -3.60 -2.01 6.72
C MET A 23 -4.15 -1.61 8.10
N PHE A 24 -5.26 -0.85 8.14
CA PHE A 24 -5.91 -0.39 9.36
C PHE A 24 -6.99 -1.34 9.91
N SER A 25 -7.26 -2.44 9.20
CA SER A 25 -8.39 -3.33 9.48
C SER A 25 -7.94 -4.76 9.81
N SER A 26 -6.88 -4.88 10.63
CA SER A 26 -6.23 -6.15 11.00
C SER A 26 -7.16 -7.20 11.65
N GLY A 27 -8.32 -6.78 12.16
CA GLY A 27 -9.37 -7.66 12.67
C GLY A 27 -10.15 -8.40 11.58
N TYR A 28 -10.17 -7.90 10.34
CA TYR A 28 -10.83 -8.53 9.20
C TYR A 28 -9.81 -9.29 8.36
N ARG A 29 -9.98 -10.61 8.30
CA ARG A 29 -9.07 -11.50 7.58
C ARG A 29 -9.71 -11.98 6.29
N VAL A 30 -8.91 -12.05 5.24
CA VAL A 30 -9.28 -12.45 3.88
C VAL A 30 -8.56 -13.76 3.56
N CYS A 31 -9.27 -14.71 2.97
CA CYS A 31 -8.66 -15.95 2.52
C CYS A 31 -7.75 -15.72 1.31
N ALA A 32 -6.78 -16.62 1.10
CA ALA A 32 -5.85 -16.52 -0.04
C ALA A 32 -6.56 -16.36 -1.41
N GLU A 33 -7.67 -17.07 -1.62
CA GLU A 33 -8.46 -16.98 -2.86
C GLU A 33 -9.03 -15.57 -3.05
N CYS A 34 -9.76 -15.03 -2.07
CA CYS A 34 -10.30 -13.68 -2.17
C CYS A 34 -9.20 -12.61 -2.23
N ASN A 35 -8.07 -12.83 -1.54
CA ASN A 35 -6.94 -11.92 -1.57
C ASN A 35 -6.29 -11.83 -2.95
N GLU A 36 -6.23 -12.93 -3.70
CA GLU A 36 -5.67 -12.91 -5.06
C GLU A 36 -6.45 -11.97 -5.99
N TYR A 37 -7.78 -12.01 -5.92
CA TYR A 37 -8.63 -11.11 -6.70
C TYR A 37 -8.59 -9.68 -6.16
N TYR A 38 -8.55 -9.52 -4.84
CA TYR A 38 -8.44 -8.21 -4.20
C TYR A 38 -7.14 -7.48 -4.57
N GLU A 39 -6.00 -8.17 -4.51
CA GLU A 39 -4.69 -7.63 -4.91
C GLU A 39 -4.67 -7.20 -6.38
N LYS A 40 -5.29 -7.97 -7.27
CA LYS A 40 -5.38 -7.59 -8.69
C LYS A 40 -6.13 -6.27 -8.85
N ILE A 41 -7.21 -6.07 -8.10
CA ILE A 41 -7.97 -4.81 -8.11
C ILE A 41 -7.13 -3.67 -7.55
N MET A 42 -6.47 -3.87 -6.41
CA MET A 42 -5.66 -2.82 -5.76
C MET A 42 -4.46 -2.38 -6.61
N ASN A 43 -3.89 -3.30 -7.39
CA ASN A 43 -2.75 -3.03 -8.27
C ASN A 43 -3.14 -2.64 -9.71
N ALA A 44 -4.43 -2.52 -10.00
CA ALA A 44 -4.89 -2.17 -11.35
C ALA A 44 -4.75 -0.67 -11.61
N ASP A 45 -4.24 -0.33 -12.80
CA ASP A 45 -4.21 1.06 -13.28
C ASP A 45 -5.59 1.56 -13.72
N SER A 46 -6.48 0.64 -14.12
CA SER A 46 -7.86 0.92 -14.55
C SER A 46 -8.83 -0.13 -14.03
N VAL A 47 -10.05 0.30 -13.68
CA VAL A 47 -11.16 -0.58 -13.28
C VAL A 47 -11.58 -1.51 -14.43
N ASP A 48 -11.49 -1.02 -15.67
CA ASP A 48 -11.84 -1.80 -16.87
C ASP A 48 -11.00 -3.08 -17.00
N ASP A 49 -9.76 -3.06 -16.50
CA ASP A 49 -8.83 -4.20 -16.57
C ASP A 49 -9.15 -5.29 -15.55
N VAL A 50 -9.98 -5.00 -14.55
CA VAL A 50 -10.28 -5.89 -13.40
C VAL A 50 -11.77 -6.12 -13.16
N GLN A 51 -12.59 -5.91 -14.18
CA GLN A 51 -14.04 -6.08 -14.07
C GLN A 51 -14.44 -7.51 -13.66
N THR A 52 -13.68 -8.52 -14.12
CA THR A 52 -13.94 -9.94 -13.79
C THR A 52 -13.67 -10.21 -12.31
N GLU A 53 -12.59 -9.64 -11.77
CA GLU A 53 -12.19 -9.73 -10.38
C GLU A 53 -13.23 -9.06 -9.47
N ILE A 54 -13.70 -7.88 -9.86
CA ILE A 54 -14.76 -7.14 -9.16
C ILE A 54 -16.05 -7.96 -9.12
N GLU A 55 -16.48 -8.51 -10.26
CA GLU A 55 -17.69 -9.33 -10.33
C GLU A 55 -17.58 -10.59 -9.45
N TYR A 56 -16.40 -11.23 -9.44
CA TYR A 56 -16.12 -12.37 -8.59
C TYR A 56 -16.27 -12.01 -7.10
N LEU A 57 -15.66 -10.91 -6.64
CA LEU A 57 -15.76 -10.50 -5.24
C LEU A 57 -17.19 -10.05 -4.88
N LYS A 58 -17.89 -9.34 -5.78
CA LYS A 58 -19.32 -8.99 -5.61
C LYS A 58 -20.21 -10.23 -5.48
N ASP A 59 -19.93 -11.32 -6.22
CA ASP A 59 -20.63 -12.60 -6.02
C ASP A 59 -20.36 -13.19 -4.63
N LYS A 60 -19.10 -13.20 -4.17
CA LYS A 60 -18.76 -13.71 -2.84
C LYS A 60 -19.42 -12.93 -1.70
N ILE A 61 -19.46 -11.61 -1.82
CA ILE A 61 -20.14 -10.73 -0.86
C ILE A 61 -21.64 -11.02 -0.83
N ARG A 62 -22.29 -11.12 -1.99
CA ARG A 62 -23.72 -11.42 -2.09
C ARG A 62 -24.09 -12.76 -1.45
N ASN A 63 -23.20 -13.75 -1.55
CA ASN A 63 -23.40 -15.08 -0.99
C ASN A 63 -22.94 -15.22 0.47
N ASN A 64 -22.36 -14.17 1.08
CA ASN A 64 -21.93 -14.17 2.47
C ASN A 64 -23.01 -13.54 3.37
N SER A 65 -23.85 -14.39 3.98
CA SER A 65 -24.94 -13.95 4.87
C SER A 65 -24.49 -13.29 6.17
N GLU A 66 -23.22 -13.48 6.56
CA GLU A 66 -22.64 -12.97 7.82
C GLU A 66 -21.65 -11.83 7.58
N ILE A 67 -21.65 -11.22 6.39
CA ILE A 67 -20.72 -10.12 6.08
C ILE A 67 -20.95 -8.94 7.03
N ASN A 68 -19.85 -8.40 7.56
CA ASN A 68 -19.88 -7.20 8.38
C ASN A 68 -20.26 -5.98 7.50
N GLY A 69 -21.12 -5.10 8.03
CA GLY A 69 -21.61 -3.92 7.29
C GLY A 69 -20.49 -2.98 6.84
N ASP A 70 -19.49 -2.77 7.69
CA ASP A 70 -18.36 -1.88 7.41
C ASP A 70 -17.45 -2.46 6.31
N VAL A 71 -17.24 -3.79 6.33
CA VAL A 71 -16.50 -4.50 5.28
C VAL A 71 -17.23 -4.41 3.95
N LYS A 72 -18.56 -4.57 3.97
CA LYS A 72 -19.38 -4.49 2.78
C LYS A 72 -19.36 -3.07 2.19
N GLU A 73 -19.56 -2.05 3.02
CA GLU A 73 -19.50 -0.65 2.60
C GLU A 73 -18.14 -0.29 2.00
N TYR A 74 -17.04 -0.69 2.64
CA TYR A 74 -15.69 -0.49 2.12
C TYR A 74 -15.51 -1.08 0.72
N LEU A 75 -15.88 -2.35 0.54
CA LEU A 75 -15.73 -3.05 -0.74
C LEU A 75 -16.68 -2.50 -1.81
N ASP A 76 -17.92 -2.17 -1.45
CA ASP A 76 -18.86 -1.54 -2.38
C ASP A 76 -18.33 -0.18 -2.86
N ASN A 77 -17.76 0.64 -1.98
CA ASN A 77 -17.12 1.90 -2.36
C ASN A 77 -15.91 1.68 -3.28
N LEU A 78 -15.05 0.71 -2.95
CA LEU A 78 -13.91 0.32 -3.78
C LEU A 78 -14.35 -0.08 -5.20
N PHE A 79 -15.48 -0.79 -5.32
CA PHE A 79 -15.98 -1.30 -6.61
C PHE A 79 -16.91 -0.33 -7.37
N SER A 80 -17.20 0.84 -6.82
CA SER A 80 -18.17 1.81 -7.37
C SER A 80 -17.51 3.01 -8.06
N MET A 81 -16.18 3.07 -8.12
CA MET A 81 -15.47 4.14 -8.84
C MET A 81 -15.49 3.91 -10.35
N GLU A 82 -16.66 4.11 -10.96
CA GLU A 82 -16.84 4.03 -12.41
C GLU A 82 -16.35 5.29 -13.17
N ASN A 83 -15.82 6.36 -12.53
CA ASN A 83 -15.63 7.62 -13.29
C ASN A 83 -14.54 8.63 -12.87
N SER A 84 -13.61 8.37 -11.94
CA SER A 84 -12.66 9.44 -11.54
C SER A 84 -11.27 9.38 -12.19
N GLY A 85 -10.88 8.31 -12.88
CA GLY A 85 -9.52 8.19 -13.44
C GLY A 85 -8.41 8.27 -12.37
N GLU A 86 -8.75 8.10 -11.09
CA GLU A 86 -7.81 8.12 -9.98
C GLU A 86 -7.48 6.71 -9.52
N ARG A 87 -6.18 6.49 -9.28
CA ARG A 87 -5.61 5.20 -8.85
C ARG A 87 -6.32 4.64 -7.62
N LEU A 88 -6.72 3.36 -7.70
CA LEU A 88 -7.27 2.55 -6.60
C LEU A 88 -6.32 2.44 -5.39
N SER A 89 -5.02 2.73 -5.56
CA SER A 89 -4.03 2.81 -4.50
C SER A 89 -4.34 3.86 -3.42
N LYS A 90 -5.25 4.83 -3.66
CA LYS A 90 -5.69 5.79 -2.64
C LYS A 90 -6.43 5.14 -1.45
N PHE A 91 -6.94 3.91 -1.60
CA PHE A 91 -7.74 3.23 -0.58
C PHE A 91 -6.96 2.38 0.43
N GLU A 92 -5.64 2.21 0.25
CA GLU A 92 -4.82 1.65 1.33
C GLU A 92 -4.81 2.58 2.55
N ASP A 93 -4.89 3.90 2.32
CA ASP A 93 -4.72 4.93 3.34
C ASP A 93 -6.00 5.73 3.66
N ALA A 94 -7.14 5.42 3.05
CA ALA A 94 -8.39 6.16 3.25
C ALA A 94 -8.84 6.17 4.73
N VAL A 95 -9.17 7.37 5.24
CA VAL A 95 -9.63 7.59 6.63
C VAL A 95 -11.11 7.97 6.66
N ARG A 96 -11.79 7.77 7.80
CA ARG A 96 -13.18 8.22 7.97
C ARG A 96 -13.24 9.67 8.46
N CYS A 97 -14.09 10.46 7.85
CA CYS A 97 -14.40 11.81 8.27
C CYS A 97 -15.04 11.81 9.67
N THR A 98 -14.48 12.55 10.62
CA THR A 98 -15.00 12.58 12.01
C THR A 98 -16.36 13.28 12.16
N ILE A 99 -16.84 13.95 11.10
CA ILE A 99 -18.10 14.71 11.12
C ILE A 99 -19.24 13.99 10.39
N CYS A 100 -18.97 13.48 9.18
CA CYS A 100 -19.98 12.85 8.33
C CYS A 100 -19.72 11.37 8.03
N ASP A 101 -18.66 10.80 8.62
CA ASP A 101 -18.25 9.39 8.51
C ASP A 101 -17.94 8.90 7.09
N SER A 102 -17.91 9.80 6.12
CA SER A 102 -17.54 9.50 4.74
C SER A 102 -16.05 9.14 4.64
N LEU A 103 -15.72 8.23 3.73
CA LEU A 103 -14.33 7.96 3.39
C LEU A 103 -13.69 9.20 2.77
N VAL A 104 -12.46 9.51 3.21
CA VAL A 104 -11.71 10.66 2.76
C VAL A 104 -10.27 10.26 2.50
N ASP A 105 -9.68 10.88 1.48
CA ASP A 105 -8.24 10.87 1.28
C ASP A 105 -7.58 11.57 2.51
N PRO A 106 -6.71 10.90 3.27
CA PRO A 106 -6.04 11.49 4.42
C PRO A 106 -5.16 12.69 4.05
N PHE A 107 -4.80 12.85 2.78
CA PHE A 107 -4.02 13.97 2.27
C PHE A 107 -4.89 15.09 1.69
N ALA A 108 -6.23 14.94 1.66
CA ALA A 108 -7.13 16.01 1.26
C ALA A 108 -7.28 17.06 2.38
N ASP A 109 -7.31 18.34 2.03
CA ASP A 109 -7.50 19.46 2.97
C ASP A 109 -8.92 19.52 3.56
N THR A 110 -9.89 18.97 2.84
CA THR A 110 -11.31 18.99 3.21
C THR A 110 -12.00 17.71 2.74
N CYS A 111 -12.98 17.24 3.51
CA CYS A 111 -13.85 16.16 3.06
C CYS A 111 -14.84 16.67 2.00
N GLU A 112 -14.87 15.99 0.86
CA GLU A 112 -15.71 16.35 -0.30
C GLU A 112 -17.22 16.30 0.00
N ASN A 113 -17.64 15.49 0.98
CA ASN A 113 -19.05 15.32 1.31
C ASN A 113 -19.59 16.42 2.26
N CYS A 114 -18.85 16.76 3.32
CA CYS A 114 -19.28 17.76 4.32
C CYS A 114 -18.64 19.16 4.12
N GLY A 115 -17.57 19.27 3.34
CA GLY A 115 -16.72 20.46 3.28
C GLY A 115 -15.93 20.76 4.56
N CYS A 116 -15.98 19.86 5.54
CA CYS A 116 -15.29 20.00 6.81
C CYS A 116 -13.80 19.70 6.62
N ARG A 117 -12.93 20.49 7.28
CA ARG A 117 -11.49 20.19 7.33
C ARG A 117 -11.32 18.82 7.97
N THR A 118 -10.69 17.92 7.22
CA THR A 118 -10.27 16.60 7.68
C THR A 118 -9.29 16.83 8.83
N PHE A 119 -9.67 16.37 10.02
CA PHE A 119 -8.92 16.58 11.24
C PHE A 119 -7.60 15.79 11.18
N ILE A 120 -6.52 16.46 10.78
CA ILE A 120 -5.17 16.20 11.32
C ILE A 120 -4.88 17.29 12.36
N ASP A 121 -5.84 17.55 13.25
CA ASP A 121 -5.58 18.35 14.45
C ASP A 121 -5.05 17.37 15.51
N GLU A 122 -3.76 17.48 15.83
CA GLU A 122 -2.95 16.75 16.86
C GLU A 122 -1.81 15.84 16.35
N LEU A 123 -1.14 16.19 15.25
CA LEU A 123 0.29 15.87 15.13
C LEU A 123 1.10 17.15 15.41
N GLU A 124 1.76 17.13 16.56
CA GLU A 124 2.62 18.17 17.14
C GLU A 124 3.43 18.98 16.10
N GLU A 125 3.37 20.32 16.23
CA GLU A 125 4.26 21.33 15.63
C GLU A 125 4.87 20.98 14.27
N ASP A 126 4.19 21.26 13.15
CA ASP A 126 4.74 21.63 11.82
C ASP A 126 6.15 21.08 11.46
N VAL A 127 6.48 19.83 11.80
CA VAL A 127 7.76 19.25 11.42
C VAL A 127 7.60 18.71 10.01
N LYS A 128 7.65 19.63 9.04
CA LYS A 128 7.65 19.27 7.63
C LYS A 128 8.98 18.60 7.32
N TYR A 129 8.93 17.35 6.86
CA TYR A 129 10.11 16.66 6.35
C TYR A 129 10.02 16.62 4.82
N GLU A 130 11.12 16.93 4.16
CA GLU A 130 11.35 16.60 2.75
C GLU A 130 12.01 15.23 2.67
N TYR A 131 11.67 14.45 1.64
CA TYR A 131 12.23 13.13 1.38
C TYR A 131 12.91 13.07 0.01
N ASP A 132 13.98 12.29 -0.08
CA ASP A 132 14.64 11.99 -1.34
C ASP A 132 15.05 10.51 -1.39
N ILE A 133 15.00 9.91 -2.58
CA ILE A 133 15.21 8.48 -2.78
C ILE A 133 16.32 8.28 -3.80
N VAL A 134 17.36 7.55 -3.39
CA VAL A 134 18.50 7.24 -4.26
C VAL A 134 18.63 5.74 -4.45
N THR A 135 18.62 5.31 -5.70
CA THR A 135 18.81 3.91 -6.09
C THR A 135 20.24 3.64 -6.53
N VAL A 136 20.82 2.54 -6.06
CA VAL A 136 22.17 2.09 -6.40
C VAL A 136 22.13 0.68 -7.00
N ASP A 137 22.28 0.59 -8.31
CA ASP A 137 22.39 -0.70 -9.01
C ASP A 137 23.60 -1.51 -8.52
N ASN A 138 23.37 -2.75 -8.10
CA ASN A 138 24.41 -3.77 -7.89
C ASN A 138 24.35 -4.76 -9.06
N LYS A 139 25.03 -4.43 -10.17
CA LYS A 139 25.06 -5.31 -11.35
C LYS A 139 26.05 -6.46 -11.15
N LEU A 140 25.53 -7.67 -11.34
CA LEU A 140 26.23 -8.92 -11.66
C LEU A 140 27.12 -9.59 -10.60
N THR A 141 27.43 -8.95 -9.47
CA THR A 141 28.29 -9.57 -8.44
C THR A 141 27.57 -9.90 -7.12
N GLY A 142 26.32 -9.45 -6.95
CA GLY A 142 25.57 -9.55 -5.70
C GLY A 142 26.19 -8.77 -4.53
N ASN A 143 27.29 -8.05 -4.78
CA ASN A 143 27.99 -7.28 -3.77
C ASN A 143 27.51 -5.83 -3.78
N ILE A 144 27.21 -5.33 -2.58
CA ILE A 144 26.89 -3.94 -2.32
C ILE A 144 28.08 -3.05 -2.67
N ASN A 145 27.88 -2.01 -3.48
CA ASN A 145 28.88 -0.99 -3.74
C ASN A 145 29.05 -0.04 -2.54
N LYS A 146 29.74 -0.53 -1.50
CA LYS A 146 29.96 0.19 -0.22
C LYS A 146 30.55 1.58 -0.40
N ASP A 147 31.49 1.75 -1.33
CA ASP A 147 32.14 3.05 -1.56
C ASP A 147 31.19 4.05 -2.21
N LYS A 148 30.35 3.61 -3.14
CA LYS A 148 29.32 4.44 -3.76
C LYS A 148 28.27 4.86 -2.74
N ILE A 149 27.76 3.91 -1.95
CA ILE A 149 26.81 4.19 -0.86
C ILE A 149 27.39 5.17 0.15
N LYS A 150 28.64 4.96 0.58
CA LYS A 150 29.32 5.85 1.54
C LYS A 150 29.49 7.26 0.97
N LYS A 151 29.77 7.41 -0.33
CA LYS A 151 29.84 8.73 -1.00
C LYS A 151 28.47 9.42 -1.04
N ILE A 152 27.40 8.68 -1.37
CA ILE A 152 26.02 9.20 -1.39
C ILE A 152 25.62 9.67 0.00
N ILE A 153 25.76 8.82 1.02
CA ILE A 153 25.40 9.18 2.41
C ILE A 153 26.16 10.44 2.86
N LYS A 154 27.46 10.54 2.57
CA LYS A 154 28.26 11.73 2.91
C LYS A 154 27.77 12.99 2.19
N HIS A 155 27.43 12.87 0.91
CA HIS A 155 26.90 14.00 0.14
C HIS A 155 25.56 14.48 0.70
N TYR A 156 24.61 13.57 0.98
CA TYR A 156 23.32 13.94 1.56
C TYR A 156 23.47 14.55 2.95
N ALA A 157 24.29 13.92 3.81
CA ALA A 157 24.60 14.44 5.15
C ALA A 157 25.18 15.86 5.12
N SER A 158 26.04 16.19 4.15
CA SER A 158 26.58 17.55 4.01
C SER A 158 25.56 18.60 3.58
N HIS A 159 24.39 18.19 3.08
CA HIS A 159 23.30 19.07 2.65
C HIS A 159 22.11 19.08 3.65
N GLY A 160 22.33 18.55 4.85
CA GLY A 160 21.36 18.53 5.94
C GLY A 160 20.35 17.37 5.86
N TRP A 161 20.58 16.40 4.98
CA TRP A 161 19.75 15.20 4.87
C TRP A 161 20.26 14.09 5.77
N ARG A 162 19.35 13.36 6.41
CA ARG A 162 19.62 12.18 7.22
C ARG A 162 19.19 10.94 6.44
N LEU A 163 20.01 9.89 6.44
CA LEU A 163 19.55 8.59 5.96
C LEU A 163 18.48 8.05 6.91
N HIS A 164 17.24 7.93 6.43
CA HIS A 164 16.10 7.43 7.18
C HIS A 164 16.07 5.90 7.15
N THR A 165 16.10 5.32 5.95
CA THR A 165 16.13 3.86 5.77
C THR A 165 16.92 3.45 4.53
N ILE A 166 17.37 2.19 4.51
CA ILE A 166 17.96 1.55 3.35
C ILE A 166 17.42 0.13 3.25
N TYR A 167 17.00 -0.28 2.06
CA TYR A 167 16.59 -1.65 1.77
C TYR A 167 17.10 -2.08 0.39
N THR A 168 17.19 -3.39 0.18
CA THR A 168 17.61 -3.97 -1.10
C THR A 168 16.38 -4.53 -1.80
N ASN A 169 16.16 -4.11 -3.04
CA ASN A 169 15.11 -4.63 -3.91
C ASN A 169 15.73 -5.61 -4.93
N GLU A 170 15.19 -6.82 -5.01
CA GLU A 170 15.61 -7.82 -5.99
C GLU A 170 14.84 -7.63 -7.30
N LEU A 171 15.53 -7.13 -8.33
CA LEU A 171 14.93 -6.81 -9.64
C LEU A 171 14.73 -8.05 -10.54
N GLY A 172 15.14 -9.24 -10.08
CA GLY A 172 14.97 -10.52 -10.77
C GLY A 172 16.27 -11.13 -11.30
N LYS A 173 16.15 -12.28 -11.98
CA LYS A 173 17.27 -13.04 -12.55
C LYS A 173 17.41 -12.74 -14.03
N ASN A 174 18.54 -12.17 -14.45
CA ASN A 174 18.92 -12.16 -15.85
C ASN A 174 19.61 -13.49 -16.18
N ALA A 175 18.91 -14.41 -16.84
CA ALA A 175 19.49 -15.65 -17.34
C ALA A 175 20.30 -15.39 -18.62
N ILE A 176 21.46 -14.76 -18.49
CA ILE A 176 22.44 -14.65 -19.58
C ILE A 176 23.66 -15.50 -19.18
N ALA A 177 23.77 -16.68 -19.79
CA ALA A 177 24.89 -17.59 -19.60
C ALA A 177 26.24 -16.87 -19.85
N PRO A 178 27.30 -17.09 -19.05
CA PRO A 178 27.51 -18.15 -18.05
C PRO A 178 27.41 -17.68 -16.58
N PHE A 179 26.87 -16.48 -16.30
CA PHE A 179 26.85 -15.92 -14.94
C PHE A 179 25.41 -15.77 -14.41
N ASN A 180 25.03 -16.65 -13.48
CA ASN A 180 23.78 -16.51 -12.73
C ASN A 180 23.97 -15.47 -11.63
N ALA A 181 23.71 -14.19 -11.93
CA ALA A 181 23.70 -13.14 -10.94
C ALA A 181 22.29 -12.56 -10.80
N THR A 182 21.77 -12.57 -9.57
CA THR A 182 20.55 -11.82 -9.22
C THR A 182 20.86 -10.33 -9.37
N ALA A 183 20.07 -9.63 -10.17
CA ALA A 183 20.17 -8.18 -10.25
C ALA A 183 19.46 -7.60 -9.03
N CYS A 184 20.18 -6.83 -8.23
CA CYS A 184 19.62 -6.15 -7.05
C CYS A 184 19.93 -4.66 -7.15
N GLU A 185 19.08 -3.86 -6.54
CA GLU A 185 19.31 -2.45 -6.30
C GLU A 185 19.20 -2.15 -4.81
N ASP A 186 20.06 -1.28 -4.31
CA ASP A 186 19.90 -0.73 -2.96
C ASP A 186 19.17 0.60 -3.06
N VAL A 187 18.06 0.73 -2.34
CA VAL A 187 17.24 1.94 -2.26
C VAL A 187 17.53 2.62 -0.94
N LEU A 188 18.01 3.86 -1.01
CA LEU A 188 18.30 4.71 0.14
C LEU A 188 17.24 5.81 0.23
N VAL A 189 16.55 5.89 1.35
CA VAL A 189 15.58 6.96 1.64
C VAL A 189 16.22 7.95 2.60
N PHE A 190 16.28 9.21 2.20
CA PHE A 190 16.77 10.32 2.99
C PHE A 190 15.60 11.21 3.44
N GLU A 191 15.69 11.73 4.66
CA GLU A 191 14.76 12.71 5.22
C GLU A 191 15.52 14.00 5.58
N LYS A 192 14.89 15.15 5.43
CA LYS A 192 15.42 16.44 5.88
C LYS A 192 14.33 17.25 6.54
N LYS A 193 14.57 17.69 7.77
CA LYS A 193 13.66 18.59 8.48
C LYS A 193 13.66 19.96 7.79
N VAL A 194 12.49 20.40 7.35
CA VAL A 194 12.23 21.74 6.84
C VAL A 194 11.71 22.56 8.02
N SER A 195 12.44 23.62 8.34
CA SER A 195 11.96 24.63 9.31
C SER A 195 11.18 25.66 8.50
N ILE A 196 9.93 25.94 8.87
CA ILE A 196 9.14 27.06 8.31
C ILE A 196 9.64 28.37 8.93
#